data_AF-A0AA91GRE9-F1
#
_entry.id   AF-A0AA91GRE9-F1
#
_cell.length_a   1.000
_cell.length_b   1.000
_cell.length_c   1.000
_cell.angle_alpha   90.00
_cell.angle_beta   90.00
_cell.angle_gamma   90.00
#
_symmetry.space_group_name_H-M   'P 1'
#
loop_
_entity.id
_entity.type
_entity.pdbx_description
1 polymer ?
#
loop_
_entity_poly.entity_id
_entity_poly.type
_entity_poly.pdbx_seq_one_letter_code
_entity_poly.pdbx_strand_id
1 'polypeptide(L)'
;MKASTLKWWGKRRWQIEGWFKTAKHRFGLHRFGQGTLLGMYRWFILSLTAYLIAHWTYLEIHFPLPPDWGKATQTALESIFPQIVVSHMLLDIERLIPLARSCGFNINFSRCKM
;
A
#
# COMPACT_ATOMS: atom_id res chain seq x y z
N MET A 1 -3.87 -39.96 -14.80
CA MET A 1 -4.02 -38.48 -14.76
C MET A 1 -3.81 -37.92 -16.17
N LYS A 2 -4.66 -37.03 -16.67
CA LYS A 2 -4.55 -36.46 -18.03
C LYS A 2 -3.35 -35.49 -18.11
N ALA A 3 -2.62 -35.49 -19.22
CA ALA A 3 -1.46 -34.61 -19.44
C ALA A 3 -1.81 -33.11 -19.35
N SER A 4 -3.06 -32.74 -19.66
CA SER A 4 -3.58 -31.37 -19.51
C SER A 4 -3.64 -30.93 -18.05
N THR A 5 -3.99 -31.83 -17.12
CA THR A 5 -3.99 -31.56 -15.68
C THR A 5 -2.57 -31.28 -15.19
N LEU A 6 -1.58 -32.05 -15.64
CA LEU A 6 -0.18 -31.87 -15.23
C LEU A 6 0.40 -30.54 -15.74
N LYS A 7 0.09 -30.15 -16.98
CA LYS A 7 0.46 -28.82 -17.51
C LYS A 7 -0.21 -27.66 -16.75
N TRP A 8 -1.49 -27.80 -16.40
CA TRP A 8 -2.20 -26.78 -15.62
C TRP A 8 -1.62 -26.61 -14.21
N TRP A 9 -1.29 -27.73 -13.54
CA TRP A 9 -0.64 -27.73 -12.23
C TRP A 9 0.74 -27.08 -12.28
N GLY A 10 1.53 -27.39 -13.32
CA GLY A 10 2.82 -26.74 -13.58
C GLY A 10 2.67 -25.22 -13.70
N LYS A 11 1.78 -24.74 -14.58
CA LYS A 11 1.54 -23.31 -14.77
C LYS A 11 1.18 -22.62 -13.45
N ARG A 12 0.25 -23.20 -12.67
CA ARG A 12 -0.20 -22.61 -11.41
C ARG A 12 0.91 -22.53 -10.35
N ARG A 13 1.77 -23.55 -10.27
CA ARG A 13 2.95 -23.54 -9.38
C ARG A 13 3.91 -22.40 -9.73
N TRP A 14 4.23 -22.22 -11.01
CA TRP A 14 5.10 -21.14 -11.47
C TRP A 14 4.49 -19.76 -11.22
N GLN A 15 3.17 -19.60 -11.34
CA GLN A 15 2.48 -18.34 -11.00
C GLN A 15 2.58 -18.02 -9.51
N ILE A 16 2.39 -19.02 -8.63
CA ILE A 16 2.54 -18.85 -7.18
C ILE A 16 3.98 -18.47 -6.83
N GLU A 17 4.96 -19.16 -7.42
CA GLU A 17 6.37 -18.84 -7.21
C GLU A 17 6.72 -17.43 -7.70
N GLY A 18 6.21 -17.03 -8.87
CA GLY A 18 6.36 -15.68 -9.41
C GLY A 18 5.79 -14.61 -8.47
N TRP A 19 4.59 -14.85 -7.92
CA TRP A 19 4.00 -13.95 -6.93
C TRP A 19 4.87 -13.83 -5.68
N PHE A 20 5.36 -14.95 -5.11
CA PHE A 20 6.23 -14.92 -3.94
C PHE A 20 7.57 -14.22 -4.21
N LYS A 21 8.14 -14.34 -5.41
CA LYS A 21 9.34 -13.60 -5.80
C LYS A 21 9.07 -12.09 -5.80
N THR A 22 7.96 -11.66 -6.41
CA THR A 22 7.55 -10.26 -6.41
C THR A 22 7.28 -9.74 -4.99
N ALA A 23 6.53 -10.48 -4.18
CA ALA A 23 6.23 -10.14 -2.78
C ALA A 23 7.51 -9.95 -1.94
N LYS A 24 8.48 -10.87 -2.08
CA LYS A 24 9.78 -10.75 -1.42
C LYS A 24 10.53 -9.50 -1.85
N HIS A 25 10.76 -9.32 -3.14
CA HIS A 25 11.67 -8.27 -3.62
C HIS A 25 11.06 -6.87 -3.67
N ARG A 26 9.78 -6.75 -4.03
CA ARG A 26 9.12 -5.45 -4.22
C ARG A 26 8.38 -4.97 -2.97
N PHE A 27 7.77 -5.89 -2.21
CA PHE A 27 6.96 -5.55 -1.02
C PHE A 27 7.68 -5.84 0.30
N GLY A 28 8.99 -6.12 0.26
CA GLY A 28 9.81 -6.21 1.47
C GLY A 28 9.50 -7.41 2.37
N LEU A 29 8.78 -8.42 1.89
CA LEU A 29 8.41 -9.59 2.69
C LEU A 29 9.64 -10.30 3.30
N HIS A 30 10.81 -10.20 2.63
CA HIS A 30 12.07 -10.79 3.12
C HIS A 30 12.86 -9.89 4.09
N ARG A 31 12.58 -8.58 4.16
CA ARG A 31 13.35 -7.60 4.96
C ARG A 31 12.89 -7.54 6.43
N PHE A 32 12.39 -8.67 6.93
CA PHE A 32 11.91 -8.74 8.29
C PHE A 32 13.08 -8.63 9.28
N GLY A 33 13.05 -7.61 10.14
CA GLY A 33 14.13 -7.29 11.07
C GLY A 33 13.80 -7.46 12.55
N GLN A 34 12.60 -7.90 12.92
CA GLN A 34 12.21 -8.05 14.33
C GLN A 34 12.38 -9.51 14.79
N GLY A 35 13.00 -9.74 15.95
CA GLY A 35 13.19 -11.10 16.48
C GLY A 35 11.96 -11.74 17.14
N THR A 36 10.77 -11.15 17.00
CA THR A 36 9.56 -11.57 17.74
C THR A 36 8.46 -12.07 16.80
N LEU A 37 7.70 -13.08 17.24
CA LEU A 37 6.57 -13.65 16.49
C LEU A 37 5.50 -12.58 16.19
N LEU A 38 5.22 -11.70 17.17
CA LEU A 38 4.26 -10.60 16.99
C LEU A 38 4.75 -9.60 15.94
N GLY A 39 6.06 -9.29 15.92
CA GLY A 39 6.67 -8.46 14.89
C GLY A 39 6.50 -9.07 13.50
N MET A 40 6.64 -10.39 13.39
CA MET A 40 6.49 -11.12 12.12
C MET A 40 5.07 -10.97 11.56
N TYR A 41 4.04 -11.15 12.39
CA TYR A 41 2.66 -10.95 11.96
C TYR A 41 2.38 -9.51 11.53
N ARG A 42 2.87 -8.52 12.29
CA ARG A 42 2.73 -7.10 11.92
C ARG A 42 3.39 -6.80 10.58
N TRP A 43 4.61 -7.29 10.37
CA TRP A 43 5.34 -7.10 9.13
C TRP A 43 4.67 -7.80 7.93
N PHE A 44 4.14 -9.00 8.16
CA PHE A 44 3.39 -9.74 7.14
C PHE A 44 2.14 -8.97 6.70
N ILE A 45 1.37 -8.45 7.67
CA ILE A 45 0.18 -7.63 7.40
C ILE A 45 0.58 -6.37 6.63
N LEU A 46 1.63 -5.66 7.05
CA LEU A 46 2.11 -4.45 6.36
C LEU A 46 2.51 -4.74 4.90
N SER A 47 3.26 -5.82 4.68
CA SER A 47 3.67 -6.25 3.33
C SER A 47 2.46 -6.61 2.45
N LEU A 48 1.45 -7.27 3.03
CA LEU A 48 0.20 -7.60 2.34
C LEU A 48 -0.63 -6.35 2.02
N THR A 49 -0.75 -5.41 2.96
CA THR A 49 -1.43 -4.14 2.75
C THR A 49 -0.78 -3.34 1.62
N ALA A 50 0.55 -3.26 1.59
CA ALA A 50 1.29 -2.60 0.52
C ALA A 50 1.01 -3.23 -0.86
N TYR A 51 0.94 -4.58 -0.92
CA TYR A 51 0.55 -5.29 -2.14
C TYR A 51 -0.88 -4.97 -2.57
N LEU A 52 -1.83 -4.99 -1.64
CA LEU A 52 -3.24 -4.70 -1.95
C LEU A 52 -3.43 -3.28 -2.47
N ILE A 53 -2.74 -2.31 -1.87
CA ILE A 53 -2.76 -0.91 -2.31
C ILE A 53 -2.21 -0.78 -3.73
N ALA A 54 -1.04 -1.35 -4.01
CA ALA A 54 -0.44 -1.31 -5.35
C ALA A 54 -1.27 -2.07 -6.40
N HIS A 55 -1.96 -3.14 -5.98
CA HIS A 55 -2.86 -3.88 -6.86
C HIS A 55 -4.13 -3.10 -7.16
N TRP A 56 -4.68 -2.40 -6.17
CA TRP A 56 -5.85 -1.56 -6.34
C TRP A 56 -5.58 -0.42 -7.33
N THR A 57 -4.46 0.29 -7.17
CA THR A 57 -4.08 1.37 -8.10
C THR A 57 -3.79 0.85 -9.50
N TYR A 58 -3.21 -0.35 -9.63
CA TYR A 58 -3.06 -1.01 -10.93
C TYR A 58 -4.41 -1.23 -11.63
N LEU A 59 -5.45 -1.65 -10.89
CA LEU A 59 -6.80 -1.84 -11.43
C LEU A 59 -7.45 -0.51 -11.84
N GLU A 60 -7.27 0.54 -11.04
CA GLU A 60 -7.82 1.86 -11.36
C GLU A 60 -7.22 2.45 -12.65
N ILE A 61 -5.90 2.28 -12.85
CA ILE A 61 -5.17 2.95 -13.94
C ILE A 61 -5.19 2.15 -15.25
N HIS A 62 -5.78 0.93 -15.27
CA HIS A 62 -5.90 0.09 -16.47
C HIS A 62 -4.54 -0.12 -17.21
N PHE A 63 -3.48 -0.39 -16.46
CA PHE A 63 -2.13 -0.56 -17.04
C PHE A 63 -2.06 -1.75 -18.02
N PRO A 64 -1.20 -1.68 -19.06
CA PRO A 64 -0.95 -2.79 -19.97
C PRO A 64 -0.29 -3.97 -19.26
N LEU A 65 -0.64 -5.19 -19.67
CA LEU A 65 0.02 -6.42 -19.20
C LEU A 65 1.40 -6.59 -19.86
N PRO A 66 2.42 -7.11 -19.13
CA PRO A 66 2.37 -7.50 -17.72
C PRO A 66 2.53 -6.31 -16.74
N PRO A 67 1.97 -6.41 -15.52
CA PRO A 67 2.04 -5.35 -14.52
C PRO A 67 3.48 -5.03 -14.11
N ASP A 68 3.91 -3.79 -14.34
CA ASP A 68 5.11 -3.24 -13.70
C ASP A 68 4.77 -2.84 -12.27
N TRP A 69 4.94 -3.78 -11.35
CA TRP A 69 4.69 -3.58 -9.92
C TRP A 69 5.50 -2.42 -9.31
N GLY A 70 6.64 -2.06 -9.90
CA GLY A 70 7.41 -0.90 -9.45
C GLY A 70 6.66 0.40 -9.71
N LYS A 71 6.18 0.58 -10.94
CA LYS A 71 5.38 1.74 -11.33
C LYS A 71 4.05 1.80 -10.60
N ALA A 72 3.33 0.67 -10.49
CA ALA A 72 2.06 0.63 -9.77
C ALA A 72 2.22 1.03 -8.28
N THR A 73 3.31 0.60 -7.65
CA THR A 73 3.63 0.99 -6.27
C THR A 73 3.98 2.47 -6.19
N GLN A 74 4.79 2.99 -7.11
CA GLN A 74 5.15 4.41 -7.14
C GLN A 74 3.92 5.29 -7.33
N THR A 75 3.05 4.96 -8.30
CA THR A 75 1.82 5.73 -8.54
C THR A 75 0.84 5.64 -7.36
N ALA A 76 0.76 4.48 -6.70
CA ALA A 76 0.00 4.38 -5.46
C ALA A 76 0.51 5.32 -4.37
N LEU A 77 1.84 5.38 -4.23
CA LEU A 77 2.49 6.25 -3.27
C LEU A 77 2.23 7.72 -3.61
N GLU A 78 2.41 8.12 -4.87
CA GLU A 78 2.17 9.49 -5.34
C GLU A 78 0.71 9.92 -5.20
N SER A 79 -0.26 9.01 -5.33
CA SER A 79 -1.68 9.30 -5.16
C SER A 79 -2.12 9.37 -3.70
N ILE A 80 -1.71 8.38 -2.89
CA ILE A 80 -2.22 8.20 -1.52
C ILE A 80 -1.42 9.02 -0.50
N PHE A 81 -0.11 9.15 -0.68
CA PHE A 81 0.75 9.82 0.30
C PHE A 81 0.36 11.29 0.54
N PRO A 82 0.10 12.12 -0.48
CA PRO A 82 -0.34 13.49 -0.25
C PRO A 82 -1.64 13.57 0.55
N GLN A 83 -2.59 12.66 0.30
CA GLN A 83 -3.88 12.62 0.99
C GLN A 83 -3.71 12.28 2.47
N ILE A 84 -2.85 11.30 2.79
CA ILE A 84 -2.55 10.92 4.18
C ILE A 84 -1.85 12.07 4.90
N VAL A 85 -0.83 12.68 4.28
CA VAL A 85 -0.09 13.79 4.88
C VAL A 85 -1.01 14.97 5.16
N VAL A 86 -1.82 15.39 4.19
CA VAL A 86 -2.77 16.49 4.36
C VAL A 86 -3.78 16.17 5.45
N SER A 87 -4.30 14.94 5.49
CA SER A 87 -5.27 14.52 6.52
C SER A 87 -4.66 14.53 7.91
N HIS A 88 -3.42 14.06 8.07
CA HIS A 88 -2.71 14.10 9.35
C HIS A 88 -2.43 15.54 9.78
N MET A 89 -1.97 16.40 8.86
CA MET A 89 -1.77 17.82 9.15
C MET A 89 -3.07 18.51 9.56
N LEU A 90 -4.20 18.18 8.92
CA LEU A 90 -5.50 18.75 9.26
C LEU A 90 -5.91 18.36 10.69
N LEU A 91 -5.75 17.09 11.05
CA LEU A 91 -6.02 16.58 12.40
C LEU A 91 -5.14 17.25 13.45
N ASP A 92 -3.86 17.47 13.15
CA ASP A 92 -2.95 18.14 14.07
C ASP A 92 -3.33 19.61 14.25
N ILE A 93 -3.71 20.31 13.17
CA ILE A 93 -4.17 21.70 13.31
C ILE A 93 -5.50 21.75 14.07
N GLU A 94 -6.44 20.84 13.82
CA GLU A 94 -7.70 20.73 14.58
C GLU A 94 -7.44 20.55 16.08
N ARG A 95 -6.47 19.73 16.45
CA ARG A 95 -6.02 19.57 17.84
C ARG A 95 -5.44 20.85 18.45
N LEU A 96 -4.82 21.71 17.63
CA LEU A 96 -4.19 22.95 18.05
C LEU A 96 -5.12 24.18 17.97
N ILE A 97 -6.31 24.08 17.37
CA ILE A 97 -7.35 25.12 17.36
C ILE A 97 -7.59 25.76 18.75
N PRO A 98 -7.77 25.01 19.85
CA PRO A 98 -8.03 25.62 21.16
C PRO A 98 -6.87 26.50 21.65
N LEU A 99 -5.62 26.12 21.36
CA LEU A 99 -4.45 26.95 21.69
C LEU A 99 -4.41 28.20 20.81
N ALA A 100 -4.66 28.05 19.51
CA ALA A 100 -4.72 29.19 18.58
C ALA A 100 -5.78 30.22 19.02
N ARG A 101 -6.95 29.75 19.47
CA ARG A 101 -8.01 30.62 20.03
C ARG A 101 -7.56 31.34 21.30
N SER A 102 -6.81 30.68 22.18
CA SER A 102 -6.25 31.33 23.38
C SER A 102 -5.27 32.46 23.05
N CYS A 103 -4.63 32.39 21.88
CA CYS A 103 -3.74 33.42 21.35
C CYS A 103 -4.47 34.47 20.47
N GLY A 104 -5.80 34.40 20.35
CA GLY A 104 -6.61 35.35 19.57
C GLY A 104 -6.77 35.01 18.08
N PHE A 105 -6.32 33.84 17.62
CA PHE A 105 -6.50 33.40 16.23
C PHE A 105 -7.77 32.55 16.07
N ASN A 106 -8.54 32.81 15.01
CA ASN A 106 -9.70 32.01 14.64
C ASN A 106 -9.45 31.29 13.31
N ILE A 107 -9.20 29.99 13.37
CA ILE A 107 -8.91 29.14 12.21
C ILE A 107 -10.20 28.44 11.79
N ASN A 108 -10.63 28.66 10.54
CA ASN A 108 -11.75 27.96 9.92
C ASN A 108 -11.26 27.19 8.69
N PHE A 109 -11.65 25.92 8.59
CA PHE A 109 -11.37 25.08 7.43
C PHE A 109 -12.54 25.06 6.47
N SER A 110 -12.31 25.46 5.24
CA SER A 110 -13.25 25.28 4.14
C SER A 110 -12.75 24.14 3.26
N ARG A 111 -13.40 22.97 3.31
CA ARG A 111 -13.09 21.89 2.36
C ARG A 111 -13.56 22.29 0.98
N CYS A 112 -12.61 22.54 0.07
CA CYS A 112 -12.92 22.57 -1.37
C CYS A 112 -13.27 21.14 -1.80
N LYS A 113 -14.50 20.91 -2.25
CA LYS A 113 -14.82 19.71 -3.04
C LYS A 113 -14.12 19.88 -4.39
N MET A 114 -13.19 18.98 -4.69
CA MET A 114 -12.72 18.74 -6.05
C MET A 114 -13.56 17.62 -6.65
#